data_AF-A0A0V0HIF5-F1
#
_entry.id   AF-A0A0V0HIF5-F1
#
_cell.length_a   1.000
_cell.length_b   1.000
_cell.length_c   1.000
_cell.angle_alpha   90.00
_cell.angle_beta   90.00
_cell.angle_gamma   90.00
#
_symmetry.space_group_name_H-M   'P 1'
#
loop_
_entity.id
_entity.type
_entity.pdbx_description
1 polymer ?
#
loop_
_entity_poly.entity_id
_entity_poly.type
_entity_poly.pdbx_seq_one_letter_code
_entity_poly.pdbx_strand_id
1 'polypeptide(L)'
;MEPKLRKSDRAEVLKRCCFRVKCFIETDAGFNPTPSKTDLAHHHPCTIALRNFGNKPSDKENDVLIEIAKDGKKLSLLQLEKLYQDWLFQMHDRYDEEIDCGEDQPTFVIGPSHKKELGVSADVLRIHKAFQRKGITWKAGQKIKILKGACRGFHKNNIFATLEFIILEGWQGDSGGEARIICRPLHVPAESGCRLTFDKGCACVEIRDSKSLPISVIDAGKCLAVDNTEWENQILKHQEKTTPSSIDILDAEQCQELDIKGVLPQDVDAGHEPPEEITAV
;
A
#
# COMPACT_ATOMS: atom_id res chain seq x y z
N MET A 1 3.52 -33.40 -12.85
CA MET A 1 2.68 -33.91 -11.74
C MET A 1 2.28 -32.68 -10.96
N GLU A 2 1.03 -32.22 -11.07
CA GLU A 2 0.59 -31.01 -10.36
C GLU A 2 0.73 -31.24 -8.84
N PRO A 3 1.47 -30.38 -8.11
CA PRO A 3 1.63 -30.55 -6.68
C PRO A 3 0.27 -30.35 -6.01
N LYS A 4 -0.24 -31.41 -5.37
CA LYS A 4 -1.43 -31.33 -4.53
C LYS A 4 -1.10 -30.43 -3.33
N LEU A 5 -1.73 -29.25 -3.26
CA LEU A 5 -1.64 -28.32 -2.12
C LEU A 5 -1.84 -29.07 -0.79
N ARG A 6 -0.95 -28.84 0.18
CA ARG A 6 -1.06 -29.47 1.51
C ARG A 6 -2.24 -28.85 2.27
N LYS A 7 -2.74 -29.55 3.30
CA LYS A 7 -3.88 -29.06 4.12
C LYS A 7 -3.59 -27.71 4.80
N SER A 8 -2.33 -27.44 5.15
CA SER A 8 -1.89 -26.15 5.72
C SER A 8 -2.02 -25.03 4.68
N ASP A 9 -1.49 -25.28 3.49
CA ASP A 9 -1.48 -24.34 2.37
C ASP A 9 -2.90 -23.92 1.96
N ARG A 10 -3.84 -24.88 1.95
CA ARG A 10 -5.26 -24.60 1.69
C ARG A 10 -5.89 -23.66 2.72
N ALA A 11 -5.53 -23.79 4.00
CA ALA A 11 -6.07 -22.93 5.05
C ALA A 11 -5.53 -21.49 4.93
N GLU A 12 -4.26 -21.33 4.54
CA GLU A 12 -3.66 -20.02 4.29
C GLU A 12 -4.27 -19.32 3.07
N VAL A 13 -4.43 -20.06 1.96
CA VAL A 13 -5.11 -19.56 0.76
C VAL A 13 -6.53 -19.12 1.10
N LEU A 14 -7.31 -19.93 1.84
CA LEU A 14 -8.65 -19.57 2.28
C LEU A 14 -8.65 -18.27 3.10
N LYS A 15 -7.79 -18.19 4.11
CA LYS A 15 -7.69 -17.00 4.98
C LYS A 15 -7.43 -15.74 4.16
N ARG A 16 -6.50 -15.80 3.20
CA ARG A 16 -6.15 -14.67 2.33
C ARG A 16 -7.28 -14.33 1.36
N CYS A 17 -7.93 -15.32 0.76
CA CYS A 17 -9.02 -15.11 -0.21
C CYS A 17 -10.27 -14.53 0.46
N CYS A 18 -10.55 -14.87 1.72
CA CYS A 18 -11.64 -14.28 2.48
C CYS A 18 -11.56 -12.74 2.59
N PHE A 19 -10.36 -12.14 2.59
CA PHE A 19 -10.19 -10.68 2.61
C PHE A 19 -10.52 -10.00 1.27
N ARG A 20 -10.66 -10.77 0.18
CA ARG A 20 -10.98 -10.28 -1.16
C ARG A 20 -12.50 -10.25 -1.44
N VAL A 21 -13.28 -10.96 -0.62
CA VAL A 21 -14.73 -11.06 -0.78
C VAL A 21 -15.42 -9.83 -0.21
N LYS A 22 -16.38 -9.29 -0.97
CA LYS A 22 -17.33 -8.30 -0.50
C LYS A 22 -18.72 -8.92 -0.45
N CYS A 23 -19.44 -8.64 0.62
CA CYS A 23 -20.82 -9.08 0.81
C CYS A 23 -21.72 -7.85 0.94
N PHE A 24 -22.89 -7.93 0.33
CA PHE A 24 -23.98 -6.97 0.52
C PHE A 24 -25.13 -7.72 1.19
N ILE A 25 -25.73 -7.09 2.20
CA ILE A 25 -26.87 -7.64 2.91
C ILE A 25 -28.04 -6.70 2.62
N GLU A 26 -29.07 -7.25 1.99
CA GLU A 26 -30.33 -6.55 1.78
C GLU A 26 -31.30 -6.94 2.88
N THR A 27 -31.93 -5.94 3.49
CA THR A 27 -32.84 -6.10 4.62
C THR A 27 -34.18 -5.48 4.27
N ASP A 28 -35.27 -6.12 4.71
CA ASP A 28 -36.63 -5.62 4.52
C ASP A 28 -37.13 -4.83 5.75
N ALA A 29 -38.43 -4.54 5.78
CA ALA A 29 -39.08 -3.83 6.88
C ALA A 29 -39.02 -4.59 8.24
N GLY A 30 -38.59 -5.85 8.26
CA GLY A 30 -38.36 -6.62 9.49
C GLY A 30 -37.11 -6.19 10.26
N PHE A 31 -36.22 -5.40 9.65
CA PHE A 31 -35.07 -4.82 10.32
C PHE A 31 -35.31 -3.35 10.68
N ASN A 32 -35.22 -3.04 11.97
CA ASN A 32 -35.41 -1.68 12.47
C ASN A 32 -34.09 -0.91 12.43
N PRO A 33 -33.98 0.21 11.69
CA PRO A 33 -32.82 1.09 11.79
C PRO A 33 -32.84 1.88 13.11
N THR A 34 -31.67 2.36 13.52
CA THR A 34 -31.52 3.42 14.52
C THR A 34 -32.22 4.71 14.06
N PRO A 35 -32.58 5.63 14.97
CA PRO A 35 -33.24 6.89 14.59
C PRO A 35 -32.46 7.72 13.55
N SER A 36 -31.13 7.66 13.58
CA SER A 36 -30.24 8.33 12.61
C SER A 36 -30.14 7.60 11.25
N LYS A 37 -30.68 6.39 11.13
CA LYS A 37 -30.59 5.51 9.95
C LYS A 37 -29.14 5.17 9.53
N THR A 38 -28.21 5.23 10.47
CA THR A 38 -26.79 4.92 10.22
C THR A 38 -26.41 3.50 10.62
N ASP A 39 -27.26 2.82 11.39
CA ASP A 39 -27.04 1.46 11.90
C ASP A 39 -28.39 0.78 12.19
N LEU A 40 -28.37 -0.53 12.45
CA LEU A 40 -29.52 -1.33 12.87
C LEU A 40 -29.73 -1.29 14.40
N ALA A 41 -30.98 -1.43 14.83
CA ALA A 41 -31.34 -1.46 16.24
C ALA A 41 -30.67 -2.64 16.96
N HIS A 42 -29.81 -2.34 17.92
CA HIS A 42 -28.86 -3.29 18.49
C HIS A 42 -29.51 -4.42 19.29
N HIS A 43 -30.66 -4.17 19.89
CA HIS A 43 -31.39 -5.12 20.72
C HIS A 43 -32.48 -5.87 19.95
N HIS A 44 -32.63 -5.63 18.65
CA HIS A 44 -33.64 -6.31 17.85
C HIS A 44 -33.20 -7.76 17.55
N PRO A 45 -34.08 -8.77 17.72
CA PRO A 45 -33.72 -10.18 17.54
C PRO A 45 -33.08 -10.47 16.16
N CYS A 46 -33.65 -9.94 15.07
CA CYS A 46 -33.08 -10.12 13.72
C CYS A 46 -31.68 -9.51 13.58
N THR A 47 -31.41 -8.36 14.21
CA THR A 47 -30.09 -7.72 14.19
C THR A 47 -29.06 -8.56 14.96
N ILE A 48 -29.46 -9.13 16.10
CA ILE A 48 -28.60 -10.01 16.91
C ILE A 48 -28.31 -11.29 16.13
N ALA A 49 -29.33 -11.94 15.58
CA ALA A 49 -29.19 -13.15 14.77
C ALA A 49 -28.31 -12.93 13.54
N LEU A 50 -28.46 -11.81 12.83
CA LEU A 50 -27.61 -11.45 11.70
C LEU A 50 -26.15 -11.24 12.11
N ARG A 51 -25.91 -10.52 13.22
CA ARG A 51 -24.56 -10.26 13.74
C ARG A 51 -23.86 -11.56 14.19
N ASN A 52 -24.63 -12.50 14.71
CA ASN A 52 -24.12 -13.78 15.20
C ASN A 52 -24.16 -14.89 14.14
N PHE A 53 -24.61 -14.61 12.91
CA PHE A 53 -24.72 -15.59 11.85
C PHE A 53 -23.36 -16.28 11.61
N GLY A 54 -23.34 -17.61 11.73
CA GLY A 54 -22.12 -18.43 11.62
C GLY A 54 -21.36 -18.68 12.93
N ASN A 55 -21.76 -18.05 14.05
CA ASN A 55 -21.25 -18.34 15.39
C ASN A 55 -22.19 -19.31 16.15
N LYS A 56 -21.75 -19.80 17.32
CA LYS A 56 -22.62 -20.60 18.19
C LYS A 56 -23.81 -19.73 18.65
N PRO A 57 -25.05 -20.23 18.56
CA PRO A 57 -26.22 -19.46 18.92
C PRO A 57 -26.19 -19.08 20.40
N SER A 58 -26.55 -17.83 20.69
CA SER A 58 -26.74 -17.34 22.06
C SER A 58 -28.18 -17.61 22.54
N ASP A 59 -28.42 -17.72 23.85
CA ASP A 59 -29.76 -17.97 24.42
C ASP A 59 -30.83 -16.93 24.03
N LYS A 60 -30.42 -15.79 23.47
CA LYS A 60 -31.29 -14.69 23.00
C LYS A 60 -31.75 -14.86 21.53
N GLU A 61 -31.30 -15.90 20.83
CA GLU A 61 -31.63 -16.17 19.42
C GLU A 61 -32.80 -17.14 19.23
N ASN A 62 -33.39 -17.66 20.32
CA ASN A 62 -34.44 -18.68 20.25
C ASN A 62 -35.72 -18.25 19.50
N ASP A 63 -35.93 -16.95 19.29
CA ASP A 63 -37.12 -16.40 18.61
C ASP A 63 -36.93 -16.17 17.10
N VAL A 64 -35.75 -16.45 16.54
CA VAL A 64 -35.46 -16.20 15.12
C VAL A 64 -35.16 -17.50 14.38
N LEU A 65 -36.01 -17.82 13.39
CA LEU A 65 -35.75 -18.91 12.46
C LEU A 65 -34.78 -18.46 11.37
N ILE A 66 -33.61 -19.08 11.30
CA ILE A 66 -32.63 -18.84 10.25
C ILE A 66 -32.75 -19.95 9.18
N GLU A 67 -33.16 -19.56 7.98
CA GLU A 67 -33.17 -20.43 6.81
C GLU A 67 -32.10 -19.98 5.81
N ILE A 68 -31.24 -20.90 5.41
CA ILE A 68 -30.21 -20.68 4.39
C ILE A 68 -30.66 -21.39 3.13
N ALA A 69 -30.75 -20.67 2.01
CA ALA A 69 -31.08 -21.26 0.73
C ALA A 69 -30.20 -20.72 -0.40
N LYS A 70 -29.91 -21.59 -1.37
CA LYS A 70 -29.26 -21.22 -2.64
C LYS A 70 -30.06 -21.83 -3.78
N ASP A 71 -30.42 -21.02 -4.77
CA ASP A 71 -31.21 -21.45 -5.94
C ASP A 71 -32.49 -22.20 -5.55
N GLY A 72 -33.16 -21.74 -4.49
CA GLY A 72 -34.39 -22.33 -3.93
C GLY A 72 -34.18 -23.62 -3.11
N LYS A 73 -32.95 -24.09 -2.92
CA LYS A 73 -32.66 -25.28 -2.11
C LYS A 73 -32.16 -24.89 -0.72
N LYS A 74 -32.79 -25.45 0.32
CA LYS A 74 -32.35 -25.27 1.71
C LYS A 74 -30.99 -25.93 1.94
N LEU A 75 -30.14 -25.24 2.69
CA LEU A 75 -28.79 -25.66 3.03
C LEU A 75 -28.60 -25.63 4.55
N SER A 76 -27.79 -26.54 5.07
CA SER A 76 -27.22 -26.38 6.41
C SER A 76 -26.05 -25.39 6.38
N LEU A 77 -25.69 -24.86 7.55
CA LEU A 77 -24.52 -23.98 7.68
C LEU A 77 -23.23 -24.66 7.17
N LEU A 78 -23.02 -25.94 7.51
CA LEU A 78 -21.87 -26.74 7.04
C LEU A 78 -21.84 -26.88 5.51
N GLN A 79 -23.01 -27.01 4.87
CA GLN A 79 -23.10 -27.07 3.41
C GLN A 79 -22.77 -25.71 2.78
N LEU A 80 -23.26 -24.61 3.38
CA LEU A 80 -22.92 -23.26 2.94
C LEU A 80 -21.41 -22.99 3.07
N GLU A 81 -20.80 -23.34 4.20
CA GLU A 81 -19.35 -23.19 4.42
C GLU A 81 -18.54 -23.92 3.36
N LYS A 82 -18.91 -25.17 3.07
CA LYS A 82 -18.23 -25.96 2.03
C LYS A 82 -18.39 -25.32 0.64
N LEU A 83 -19.61 -24.92 0.27
CA LEU A 83 -19.85 -24.26 -1.02
C LEU A 83 -19.09 -22.94 -1.14
N TYR A 84 -19.00 -22.19 -0.05
CA TYR A 84 -18.25 -20.94 0.00
C TYR A 84 -16.74 -21.18 -0.17
N GLN A 85 -16.18 -22.18 0.52
CA GLN A 85 -14.77 -22.56 0.37
C GLN A 85 -14.45 -23.05 -1.04
N ASP A 86 -15.29 -23.94 -1.60
CA ASP A 86 -15.12 -24.46 -2.96
C ASP A 86 -15.19 -23.33 -4.00
N TRP A 87 -16.15 -22.40 -3.82
CA TRP A 87 -16.26 -21.21 -4.67
C TRP A 87 -15.03 -20.29 -4.55
N LEU A 88 -14.53 -20.06 -3.33
CA LEU A 88 -13.31 -19.27 -3.11
C LEU A 88 -12.10 -19.84 -3.85
N PHE A 89 -11.87 -21.15 -3.74
CA PHE A 89 -10.79 -21.80 -4.49
C PHE A 89 -10.99 -21.68 -5.99
N GLN A 90 -12.22 -21.89 -6.47
CA GLN A 90 -12.52 -21.72 -7.90
C GLN A 90 -12.25 -20.29 -8.38
N MET A 91 -12.58 -19.28 -7.58
CA MET A 91 -12.31 -17.88 -7.92
C MET A 91 -10.80 -17.59 -7.89
N HIS A 92 -10.09 -18.13 -6.90
CA HIS A 92 -8.65 -18.01 -6.78
C HIS A 92 -7.96 -18.60 -8.02
N ASP A 93 -8.19 -19.87 -8.31
CA ASP A 93 -7.56 -20.59 -9.42
C ASP A 93 -7.86 -19.96 -10.78
N ARG A 94 -9.04 -19.33 -10.93
CA ARG A 94 -9.48 -18.77 -12.21
C ARG A 94 -9.02 -17.33 -12.43
N TYR A 95 -8.90 -16.52 -11.37
CA TYR A 95 -8.73 -15.07 -11.51
C TYR A 95 -7.49 -14.53 -10.81
N ASP A 96 -6.96 -15.23 -9.81
CA ASP A 96 -5.78 -14.77 -9.11
C ASP A 96 -4.53 -15.23 -9.88
N GLU A 97 -3.70 -14.26 -10.25
CA GLU A 97 -2.36 -14.55 -10.73
C GLU A 97 -1.43 -14.47 -9.51
N GLU A 98 -0.77 -15.55 -9.11
CA GLU A 98 0.26 -15.50 -8.07
C GLU A 98 1.63 -15.21 -8.66
N ILE A 99 2.45 -14.44 -7.94
CA ILE A 99 3.86 -14.25 -8.30
C ILE A 99 4.66 -15.23 -7.45
N ASP A 100 5.07 -16.35 -8.05
CA ASP A 100 5.91 -17.35 -7.37
C ASP A 100 7.41 -17.14 -7.62
N CYS A 101 7.81 -16.29 -8.57
CA CYS A 101 9.21 -15.93 -8.78
C CYS A 101 9.37 -14.54 -9.39
N GLY A 102 10.52 -13.91 -9.13
CA GLY A 102 11.01 -12.80 -9.94
C GLY A 102 11.73 -13.28 -11.20
N GLU A 103 12.12 -12.32 -12.03
CA GLU A 103 12.93 -12.54 -13.24
C GLU A 103 14.43 -12.75 -12.91
N ASP A 104 14.82 -12.48 -11.67
CA ASP A 104 16.18 -12.59 -11.16
C ASP A 104 16.29 -13.61 -10.01
N GLN A 105 17.54 -13.98 -9.69
CA GLN A 105 17.81 -14.84 -8.54
C GLN A 105 17.47 -14.09 -7.24
N PRO A 106 16.65 -14.69 -6.35
CA PRO A 106 16.25 -14.03 -5.12
C PRO A 106 17.43 -13.89 -4.15
N THR A 107 17.45 -12.77 -3.41
CA THR A 107 18.17 -12.72 -2.14
C THR A 107 17.25 -13.19 -1.02
N PHE A 108 17.70 -14.20 -0.26
CA PHE A 108 16.94 -14.72 0.88
C PHE A 108 17.23 -13.93 2.15
N VAL A 109 16.17 -13.48 2.82
CA VAL A 109 16.24 -12.91 4.16
C VAL A 109 15.52 -13.85 5.13
N ILE A 110 16.23 -14.27 6.17
CA ILE A 110 15.73 -15.20 7.19
C ILE A 110 15.58 -14.43 8.51
N GLY A 111 14.41 -14.51 9.12
CA GLY A 111 14.07 -13.82 10.37
C GLY A 111 14.05 -12.29 10.24
N PRO A 112 13.25 -11.71 9.31
CA PRO A 112 13.22 -10.25 9.12
C PRO A 112 12.80 -9.53 10.40
N SER A 113 13.60 -8.56 10.84
CA SER A 113 13.40 -7.88 12.14
C SER A 113 12.18 -6.94 12.16
N HIS A 114 11.82 -6.34 11.00
CA HIS A 114 10.78 -5.31 10.88
C HIS A 114 9.55 -5.79 10.08
N LYS A 115 9.04 -6.98 10.40
CA LYS A 115 7.89 -7.61 9.68
C LYS A 115 6.68 -6.70 9.49
N LYS A 116 6.30 -5.94 10.53
CA LYS A 116 5.12 -5.06 10.50
C LYS A 116 5.26 -3.91 9.50
N GLU A 117 6.43 -3.27 9.44
CA GLU A 117 6.68 -2.16 8.52
C GLU A 117 6.79 -2.64 7.07
N LEU A 118 7.38 -3.83 6.88
CA LEU A 118 7.41 -4.51 5.60
C LEU A 118 6.03 -5.01 5.16
N GLY A 119 5.08 -5.16 6.09
CA GLY A 119 3.76 -5.70 5.82
C GLY A 119 3.76 -7.21 5.55
N VAL A 120 4.72 -7.94 6.11
CA VAL A 120 4.92 -9.38 5.92
C VAL A 120 4.72 -10.15 7.22
N SER A 121 4.53 -11.45 7.12
CA SER A 121 4.29 -12.36 8.24
C SER A 121 5.28 -13.52 8.32
N ALA A 122 5.78 -13.99 7.16
CA ALA A 122 6.69 -15.11 7.05
C ALA A 122 8.07 -14.84 7.67
N ASP A 123 8.75 -15.90 8.09
CA ASP A 123 10.14 -15.87 8.56
C ASP A 123 11.16 -15.90 7.43
N VAL A 124 10.73 -16.23 6.21
CA VAL A 124 11.58 -16.26 5.03
C VAL A 124 11.01 -15.31 4.00
N LEU A 125 11.86 -14.43 3.47
CA LEU A 125 11.53 -13.52 2.39
C LEU A 125 12.47 -13.75 1.21
N ARG A 126 11.92 -13.66 0.01
CA ARG A 126 12.65 -13.64 -1.26
C ARG A 126 12.59 -12.22 -1.82
N ILE A 127 13.75 -11.58 -1.90
CA ILE A 127 13.88 -10.22 -2.40
C ILE A 127 14.39 -10.25 -3.82
N HIS A 128 13.64 -9.63 -4.72
CA HIS A 128 13.90 -9.54 -6.14
C HIS A 128 14.11 -8.09 -6.57
N LYS A 129 14.92 -7.89 -7.61
CA LYS A 129 15.08 -6.59 -8.28
C LYS A 129 14.29 -6.51 -9.57
N ALA A 130 13.82 -7.64 -10.11
CA ALA A 130 13.04 -7.65 -11.33
C ALA A 130 11.91 -8.68 -11.26
N PHE A 131 10.75 -8.34 -11.80
CA PHE A 131 9.62 -9.26 -11.93
C PHE A 131 8.75 -8.90 -13.12
N GLN A 132 8.00 -9.86 -13.64
CA GLN A 132 7.00 -9.62 -14.67
C GLN A 132 5.61 -9.72 -14.08
N ARG A 133 4.76 -8.73 -14.39
CA ARG A 133 3.36 -8.72 -13.95
C ARG A 133 2.50 -7.94 -14.93
N LYS A 134 1.32 -8.48 -15.27
CA LYS A 134 0.42 -7.93 -16.29
C LYS A 134 1.13 -7.64 -17.63
N GLY A 135 2.04 -8.52 -18.02
CA GLY A 135 2.84 -8.38 -19.25
C GLY A 135 3.93 -7.29 -19.21
N ILE A 136 4.09 -6.59 -18.09
CA ILE A 136 5.09 -5.53 -17.92
C ILE A 136 6.22 -6.07 -17.04
N THR A 137 7.47 -5.85 -17.45
CA THR A 137 8.63 -6.09 -16.60
C THR A 137 8.91 -4.86 -15.75
N TRP A 138 8.89 -5.06 -14.44
CA TRP A 138 9.13 -4.03 -13.44
C TRP A 138 10.51 -4.25 -12.83
N LYS A 139 11.33 -3.21 -12.80
CA LYS A 139 12.73 -3.31 -12.35
C LYS A 139 13.08 -2.29 -11.28
N ALA A 140 13.98 -2.66 -10.38
CA ALA A 140 14.62 -1.75 -9.44
C ALA A 140 15.25 -0.57 -10.20
N GLY A 141 15.09 0.65 -9.67
CA GLY A 141 15.47 1.90 -10.30
C GLY A 141 14.41 2.50 -11.23
N GLN A 142 13.34 1.77 -11.55
CA GLN A 142 12.28 2.27 -12.42
C GLN A 142 11.48 3.38 -11.72
N LYS A 143 11.20 4.44 -12.47
CA LYS A 143 10.37 5.57 -12.05
C LYS A 143 8.91 5.18 -12.16
N ILE A 144 8.17 5.34 -11.07
CA ILE A 144 6.76 4.95 -10.98
C ILE A 144 5.91 6.08 -10.41
N LYS A 145 4.62 6.05 -10.78
CA LYS A 145 3.57 6.93 -10.30
C LYS A 145 2.47 6.10 -9.67
N ILE A 146 2.26 6.33 -8.39
CA ILE A 146 1.24 5.68 -7.59
C ILE A 146 0.05 6.63 -7.52
N LEU A 147 -1.09 6.20 -8.02
CA LEU A 147 -2.30 7.03 -8.08
C LEU A 147 -2.93 7.22 -6.70
N LYS A 148 -3.58 8.37 -6.50
CA LYS A 148 -4.38 8.61 -5.30
C LYS A 148 -5.43 7.50 -5.12
N GLY A 149 -5.59 7.03 -3.88
CA GLY A 149 -6.43 5.90 -3.52
C GLY A 149 -5.83 4.52 -3.87
N ALA A 150 -4.53 4.42 -4.18
CA ALA A 150 -3.86 3.14 -4.41
C ALA A 150 -3.90 2.21 -3.20
N CYS A 151 -3.54 2.74 -2.03
CA CYS A 151 -3.58 2.00 -0.78
C CYS A 151 -3.79 2.96 0.41
N ARG A 152 -3.89 2.40 1.62
CA ARG A 152 -4.05 3.16 2.85
C ARG A 152 -2.86 4.11 3.04
N GLY A 153 -3.14 5.39 3.25
CA GLY A 153 -2.13 6.45 3.37
C GLY A 153 -1.88 7.24 2.07
N PHE A 154 -2.37 6.77 0.92
CA PHE A 154 -2.16 7.40 -0.39
C PHE A 154 -3.43 8.14 -0.86
N HIS A 155 -4.08 8.96 -0.03
CA HIS A 155 -5.43 9.47 -0.33
C HIS A 155 -5.47 10.86 -0.99
N LYS A 156 -4.44 11.69 -0.79
CA LYS A 156 -4.49 13.11 -1.18
C LYS A 156 -4.06 13.33 -2.63
N ASN A 157 -2.82 12.95 -2.95
CA ASN A 157 -2.17 13.22 -4.23
C ASN A 157 -1.56 11.96 -4.81
N ASN A 158 -1.28 12.00 -6.11
CA ASN A 158 -0.44 10.99 -6.74
C ASN A 158 0.99 11.12 -6.19
N ILE A 159 1.64 9.98 -5.97
CA ILE A 159 2.99 9.91 -5.44
C ILE A 159 3.92 9.40 -6.53
N PHE A 160 4.99 10.15 -6.78
CA PHE A 160 6.09 9.73 -7.63
C PHE A 160 7.14 9.05 -6.76
N ALA A 161 7.62 7.89 -7.20
CA ALA A 161 8.57 7.09 -6.45
C ALA A 161 9.47 6.30 -7.39
N THR A 162 10.59 5.82 -6.88
CA THR A 162 11.48 4.87 -7.55
C THR A 162 11.21 3.48 -6.98
N LEU A 163 10.98 2.49 -7.83
CA LEU A 163 10.87 1.09 -7.42
C LEU A 163 12.24 0.59 -6.95
N GLU A 164 12.33 -0.01 -5.77
CA GLU A 164 13.61 -0.48 -5.22
C GLU A 164 13.68 -2.00 -5.21
N PHE A 165 12.65 -2.67 -4.66
CA PHE A 165 12.64 -4.12 -4.52
C PHE A 165 11.23 -4.70 -4.61
N ILE A 166 11.17 -6.01 -4.82
CA ILE A 166 9.97 -6.82 -4.67
C ILE A 166 10.23 -7.84 -3.59
N ILE A 167 9.25 -8.04 -2.74
CA ILE A 167 9.29 -8.99 -1.63
C ILE A 167 8.22 -10.04 -1.87
N LEU A 168 8.65 -11.30 -1.95
CA LEU A 168 7.78 -12.48 -1.91
C LEU A 168 7.99 -13.19 -0.58
N GLU A 169 6.90 -13.56 0.08
CA GLU A 169 6.95 -14.31 1.35
C GLU A 169 7.12 -15.83 1.09
N GLY A 170 7.86 -16.51 1.96
CA GLY A 170 8.04 -17.97 1.91
C GLY A 170 9.07 -18.45 0.87
N TRP A 171 9.22 -19.77 0.77
CA TRP A 171 10.02 -20.41 -0.28
C TRP A 171 9.24 -20.47 -1.60
N GLN A 172 9.94 -20.83 -2.68
CA GLN A 172 9.29 -21.05 -3.97
C GLN A 172 8.36 -22.27 -3.89
N GLY A 173 7.11 -22.08 -4.32
CA GLY A 173 6.06 -23.09 -4.22
C GLY A 173 5.36 -23.18 -2.85
N ASP A 174 5.76 -22.37 -1.87
CA ASP A 174 4.96 -22.22 -0.65
C ASP A 174 3.72 -21.36 -0.94
N SER A 175 2.65 -21.55 -0.16
CA SER A 175 1.43 -20.73 -0.16
C SER A 175 1.63 -19.32 0.39
N GLY A 176 2.82 -18.75 0.16
CA GLY A 176 3.32 -17.53 0.77
C GLY A 176 2.34 -16.35 0.81
N GLY A 177 2.64 -15.42 1.72
CA GLY A 177 1.90 -14.18 1.89
C GLY A 177 1.82 -13.29 0.65
N GLU A 178 1.10 -12.18 0.77
CA GLU A 178 0.89 -11.25 -0.35
C GLU A 178 2.23 -10.65 -0.82
N ALA A 179 2.53 -10.75 -2.11
CA ALA A 179 3.69 -10.09 -2.71
C ALA A 179 3.63 -8.57 -2.51
N ARG A 180 4.79 -7.95 -2.29
CA ARG A 180 4.88 -6.51 -2.00
C ARG A 180 5.95 -5.84 -2.84
N ILE A 181 5.74 -4.58 -3.18
CA ILE A 181 6.75 -3.72 -3.80
C ILE A 181 7.25 -2.70 -2.79
N ILE A 182 8.56 -2.49 -2.78
CA ILE A 182 9.21 -1.43 -2.01
C ILE A 182 9.55 -0.29 -2.95
N CYS A 183 9.10 0.90 -2.62
CA CYS A 183 9.34 2.09 -3.42
C CYS A 183 9.78 3.27 -2.57
N ARG A 184 10.73 4.04 -3.09
CA ARG A 184 11.23 5.25 -2.44
C ARG A 184 10.57 6.49 -3.04
N PRO A 185 9.85 7.29 -2.23
CA PRO A 185 9.25 8.53 -2.72
C PRO A 185 10.27 9.49 -3.32
N LEU A 186 9.85 10.31 -4.30
CA LEU A 186 10.70 11.29 -5.02
C LEU A 186 11.53 12.18 -4.08
N HIS A 187 10.94 12.63 -2.97
CA HIS A 187 11.57 13.55 -2.02
C HIS A 187 12.56 12.88 -1.07
N VAL A 188 12.63 11.56 -1.07
CA VAL A 188 13.52 10.79 -0.20
C VAL A 188 14.84 10.56 -0.93
N PRO A 189 15.98 11.01 -0.38
CA PRO A 189 17.31 10.75 -0.95
C PRO A 189 17.62 9.27 -1.08
N ALA A 190 18.49 8.90 -2.02
CA ALA A 190 18.78 7.49 -2.30
C ALA A 190 19.38 6.75 -1.09
N GLU A 191 20.20 7.45 -0.31
CA GLU A 191 20.83 6.96 0.93
C GLU A 191 19.84 6.64 2.05
N SER A 192 18.66 7.26 2.02
CA SER A 192 17.56 7.01 2.97
C SER A 192 16.57 5.95 2.47
N GLY A 193 16.79 5.42 1.26
CA GLY A 193 15.99 4.36 0.66
C GLY A 193 16.17 2.99 1.33
N CYS A 194 15.39 2.02 0.87
CA CYS A 194 15.44 0.66 1.40
C CYS A 194 16.84 0.08 1.19
N ARG A 195 17.38 -0.54 2.24
CA ARG A 195 18.73 -1.08 2.25
C ARG A 195 18.70 -2.58 2.47
N LEU A 196 19.42 -3.29 1.62
CA LEU A 196 19.72 -4.70 1.76
C LEU A 196 21.18 -4.83 2.17
N THR A 197 21.44 -5.30 3.39
CA THR A 197 22.79 -5.52 3.93
C THR A 197 23.09 -7.00 4.04
N PHE A 198 24.37 -7.36 3.99
CA PHE A 198 24.84 -8.72 4.19
C PHE A 198 25.83 -8.72 5.35
N ASP A 199 25.48 -9.38 6.45
CA ASP A 199 26.38 -9.58 7.60
C ASP A 199 26.53 -11.07 7.86
N LYS A 200 27.78 -11.54 7.95
CA LYS A 200 28.13 -12.94 8.28
C LYS A 200 27.36 -14.01 7.48
N GLY A 201 27.04 -13.72 6.21
CA GLY A 201 26.30 -14.64 5.33
C GLY A 201 24.78 -14.56 5.46
N CYS A 202 24.24 -13.72 6.35
CA CYS A 202 22.82 -13.44 6.47
C CYS A 202 22.47 -12.10 5.80
N ALA A 203 21.47 -12.09 4.94
CA ALA A 203 20.92 -10.86 4.40
C ALA A 203 19.92 -10.24 5.38
N CYS A 204 19.94 -8.92 5.53
CA CYS A 204 18.99 -8.16 6.31
C CYS A 204 18.40 -7.04 5.45
N VAL A 205 17.10 -6.80 5.59
CA VAL A 205 16.38 -5.73 4.86
C VAL A 205 15.85 -4.69 5.83
N GLU A 206 16.20 -3.43 5.55
CA GLU A 206 15.73 -2.25 6.28
C GLU A 206 14.93 -1.38 5.32
N ILE A 207 13.66 -1.09 5.64
CA ILE A 207 12.81 -0.28 4.75
C ILE A 207 13.17 1.21 4.77
N ARG A 208 13.54 1.74 5.96
CA ARG A 208 13.85 3.17 6.18
C ARG A 208 12.71 4.09 5.71
N ASP A 209 13.00 5.11 4.92
CA ASP A 209 11.99 6.09 4.46
C ASP A 209 11.18 5.61 3.24
N SER A 210 11.54 4.46 2.67
CA SER A 210 10.76 3.82 1.61
C SER A 210 9.43 3.29 2.12
N LYS A 211 8.54 2.97 1.17
CA LYS A 211 7.18 2.51 1.43
C LYS A 211 6.96 1.12 0.86
N SER A 212 6.35 0.26 1.66
CA SER A 212 5.95 -1.09 1.30
C SER A 212 4.49 -1.10 0.87
N LEU A 213 4.23 -1.48 -0.38
CA LEU A 213 2.91 -1.50 -0.98
C LEU A 213 2.53 -2.92 -1.39
N PRO A 214 1.27 -3.32 -1.23
CA PRO A 214 0.81 -4.61 -1.73
C PRO A 214 0.88 -4.64 -3.26
N ILE A 215 1.17 -5.79 -3.86
CA ILE A 215 1.26 -5.93 -5.33
C ILE A 215 -0.04 -5.56 -6.05
N SER A 216 -1.18 -5.65 -5.34
CA SER A 216 -2.50 -5.29 -5.84
C SER A 216 -2.60 -3.85 -6.35
N VAL A 217 -1.68 -2.95 -5.99
CA VAL A 217 -1.61 -1.60 -6.59
C VAL A 217 -1.29 -1.63 -8.08
N ILE A 218 -0.48 -2.59 -8.54
CA ILE A 218 -0.20 -2.82 -9.97
C ILE A 218 -1.41 -3.46 -10.63
N ASP A 219 -1.97 -4.50 -10.02
CA ASP A 219 -3.11 -5.23 -10.58
C ASP A 219 -4.36 -4.35 -10.74
N ALA A 220 -4.55 -3.38 -9.85
CA ALA A 220 -5.63 -2.39 -9.94
C ALA A 220 -5.36 -1.25 -10.94
N GLY A 221 -4.23 -1.26 -11.65
CA GLY A 221 -3.83 -0.19 -12.58
C GLY A 221 -3.50 1.13 -11.88
N LYS A 222 -3.17 1.10 -10.58
CA LYS A 222 -2.88 2.28 -9.75
C LYS A 222 -1.38 2.54 -9.56
N CYS A 223 -0.53 1.74 -10.16
CA CYS A 223 0.90 1.95 -10.26
C CYS A 223 1.28 1.96 -11.74
N LEU A 224 1.89 3.06 -12.20
CA LEU A 224 2.22 3.30 -13.60
C LEU A 224 3.72 3.56 -13.74
N ALA A 225 4.33 3.07 -14.82
CA ALA A 225 5.67 3.48 -15.20
C ALA A 225 5.65 4.96 -15.65
N VAL A 226 6.69 5.69 -15.30
CA VAL A 226 6.84 7.12 -15.63
C VAL A 226 8.04 7.28 -16.54
N ASP A 227 7.88 8.05 -17.60
CA ASP A 227 8.98 8.40 -18.49
C ASP A 227 9.92 9.46 -17.87
N ASN A 228 11.04 9.74 -18.53
CA ASN A 228 12.01 10.70 -18.00
C ASN A 228 11.47 12.12 -17.99
N THR A 229 10.65 12.50 -18.98
CA THR A 229 10.12 13.87 -19.13
C THR A 229 9.12 14.21 -18.03
N GLU A 230 8.14 13.34 -17.75
CA GLU A 230 7.22 13.53 -16.63
C GLU A 230 7.99 13.51 -15.31
N TRP A 231 8.99 12.64 -15.15
CA TRP A 231 9.79 12.59 -13.93
C TRP A 231 10.58 13.87 -13.66
N GLU A 232 11.29 14.40 -14.66
CA GLU A 232 12.05 15.65 -14.57
C GLU A 232 11.13 16.83 -14.23
N ASN A 233 9.96 16.90 -14.86
CA ASN A 233 8.95 17.90 -14.52
C ASN A 233 8.50 17.83 -13.05
N GLN A 234 8.43 16.63 -12.46
CA GLN A 234 8.09 16.48 -11.05
C GLN A 234 9.24 16.84 -10.12
N ILE A 235 10.49 16.60 -10.53
CA ILE A 235 11.67 17.09 -9.79
C ILE A 235 11.65 18.62 -9.74
N LEU A 236 11.45 19.29 -10.88
CA LEU A 236 11.39 20.75 -10.94
C LEU A 236 10.26 21.30 -10.06
N LYS A 237 9.05 20.76 -10.17
CA LYS A 237 7.92 21.13 -9.29
C LYS A 237 8.18 20.90 -7.82
N HIS A 238 8.96 19.87 -7.49
CA HIS A 238 9.34 19.61 -6.10
C HIS A 238 10.35 20.66 -5.64
N GLN A 239 11.39 20.92 -6.43
CA GLN A 239 12.39 21.97 -6.16
C GLN A 239 11.72 23.32 -5.96
N GLU A 240 10.88 23.78 -6.89
CA GLU A 240 10.11 25.03 -6.77
C GLU A 240 9.32 25.14 -5.45
N LYS A 241 8.79 24.02 -4.93
CA LYS A 241 8.04 24.00 -3.67
C LYS A 241 8.91 23.94 -2.43
N THR A 242 10.07 23.28 -2.52
CA THR A 242 10.96 23.07 -1.38
C THR A 242 12.04 24.14 -1.25
N THR A 243 12.34 24.86 -2.33
CA THR A 243 13.19 26.04 -2.28
C THR A 243 12.50 27.06 -1.38
N PRO A 244 13.10 27.40 -0.22
CA PRO A 244 12.56 28.47 0.61
C PRO A 244 12.46 29.73 -0.24
N SER A 245 11.40 30.51 -0.09
CA SER A 245 11.40 31.87 -0.63
C SER A 245 12.55 32.62 0.05
N SER A 246 13.65 32.81 -0.68
CA SER A 246 14.76 33.65 -0.24
C SER A 246 14.52 35.06 -0.75
N ILE A 247 14.88 36.04 0.08
CA ILE A 247 15.10 37.40 -0.37
C ILE A 247 16.60 37.48 -0.58
N ASP A 248 17.02 37.44 -1.84
CA ASP A 248 18.43 37.61 -2.18
C ASP A 248 18.71 39.12 -2.13
N ILE A 249 19.71 39.49 -1.33
CA ILE A 249 20.17 40.88 -1.25
C ILE A 249 21.10 41.11 -2.42
N LEU A 250 20.76 42.08 -3.26
CA LEU A 250 21.59 42.46 -4.40
C LEU A 250 22.92 43.04 -3.92
N ASP A 251 24.01 42.62 -4.55
CA ASP A 251 25.33 43.21 -4.33
C ASP A 251 25.51 44.53 -5.10
N ALA A 252 26.66 45.18 -4.92
CA ALA A 252 26.95 46.47 -5.52
C ALA A 252 26.91 46.44 -7.06
N GLU A 253 27.35 45.33 -7.66
CA GLU A 253 27.39 45.16 -9.11
C GLU A 253 25.96 44.99 -9.65
N GLN A 254 25.16 44.16 -8.99
CA GLN A 254 23.76 43.91 -9.35
C GLN A 254 22.87 45.15 -9.17
N CYS A 255 23.07 45.94 -8.10
CA CYS A 255 22.36 47.21 -7.93
C CYS A 255 22.71 48.22 -9.03
N GLN A 256 23.97 48.25 -9.49
CA GLN A 256 24.40 49.12 -10.57
C GLN A 256 23.80 48.71 -11.92
N GLU A 257 23.73 47.41 -12.21
CA GLU A 257 23.09 46.89 -13.43
C GLU A 257 21.59 47.21 -13.51
N LEU A 258 20.91 47.24 -12.35
CA LEU A 258 19.48 47.48 -12.25
C LEU A 258 19.10 48.96 -12.02
N ASP A 259 20.08 49.87 -12.03
CA ASP A 259 19.93 51.31 -11.72
C ASP A 259 19.26 51.58 -10.36
N ILE A 260 19.52 50.70 -9.38
CA ILE A 260 19.00 50.81 -8.01
C ILE A 260 20.00 51.60 -7.17
N LYS A 261 19.54 52.70 -6.57
CA LYS A 261 20.36 53.55 -5.69
C LYS A 261 20.29 53.06 -4.26
N GLY A 262 21.47 52.79 -3.66
CA GLY A 262 21.60 52.38 -2.27
C GLY A 262 21.99 50.91 -2.15
N VAL A 263 23.29 50.65 -2.01
CA VAL A 263 23.84 49.32 -1.77
C VAL A 263 23.96 49.11 -0.26
N LEU A 264 23.59 47.93 0.24
CA LEU A 264 23.81 47.59 1.64
C LEU A 264 25.32 47.54 1.96
N PRO A 265 25.80 48.18 3.04
CA PRO A 265 27.20 48.11 3.42
C PRO A 265 27.60 46.69 3.82
N GLN A 266 28.78 46.23 3.38
CA GLN A 266 29.27 44.86 3.65
C GLN A 266 29.71 44.64 5.11
N ASP A 267 30.17 45.69 5.78
CA ASP A 267 30.59 45.67 7.18
C ASP A 267 29.74 46.65 7.98
N VAL A 268 28.87 46.14 8.85
CA VAL A 268 28.00 46.98 9.68
C VAL A 268 28.18 46.59 11.15
N ASP A 269 28.57 47.56 11.97
CA ASP A 269 28.63 47.39 13.42
C ASP A 269 27.22 47.42 14.03
N ALA A 270 27.00 46.58 15.06
CA ALA A 270 25.73 46.51 15.77
C ALA A 270 25.33 47.90 16.33
N GLY A 271 24.14 48.38 15.93
CA GLY A 271 23.61 49.69 16.34
C GLY A 271 23.38 50.69 15.19
N HIS A 272 23.66 50.31 13.94
CA HIS A 272 23.27 51.12 12.77
C HIS A 272 21.75 51.20 12.61
N GLU A 273 21.27 52.37 12.23
CA GLU A 273 19.87 52.58 11.86
C GLU A 273 19.56 51.83 10.55
N PRO A 274 18.41 51.14 10.46
CA PRO A 274 18.01 50.48 9.22
C PRO A 274 17.78 51.53 8.12
N PRO A 275 17.96 51.15 6.84
CA PRO A 275 17.73 52.07 5.72
C PRO A 275 16.28 52.58 5.70
N GLU A 276 16.09 53.85 5.28
CA GLU A 276 14.78 54.51 5.23
C GLU A 276 13.81 53.88 4.21
N GLU A 277 14.35 53.24 3.17
CA GLU A 277 13.56 52.63 2.10
C GLU A 277 14.15 51.26 1.72
N ILE A 278 13.28 50.26 1.60
CA ILE A 278 13.63 48.90 1.14
C ILE A 278 12.82 48.65 -0.13
N THR A 279 13.51 48.47 -1.25
CA THR A 279 12.90 48.18 -2.55
C THR A 279 12.99 46.68 -2.83
N ALA A 280 11.84 46.03 -3.07
CA ALA A 280 11.79 44.67 -3.60
C ALA A 280 11.63 44.74 -5.12
N VAL A 281 12.44 43.97 -5.84
CA VAL A 281 12.44 43.88 -7.31
C VAL A 281 11.83 42.55 -7.74
#